data_AF-A0A966T729-F1
#
_entry.id   AF-A0A966T729-F1
#
_cell.length_a   1.000
_cell.length_b   1.000
_cell.length_c   1.000
_cell.angle_alpha   90.00
_cell.angle_beta   90.00
_cell.angle_gamma   90.00
#
_symmetry.space_group_name_H-M   'P 1'
#
loop_
_entity.id
_entity.type
_entity.pdbx_description
1 polymer ?
#
loop_
_entity_poly.entity_id
_entity_poly.type
_entity_poly.pdbx_seq_one_letter_code
_entity_poly.pdbx_strand_id
1 'polypeptide(L)'
;TTWKDPERNGELVRSCAIITTTPNERLAAIHDRMPCVLDGDDVGEWLSGEPAPLHLLRAAAPERLRHYSVSTAVNTVRNNGPELIEPAETTLF
;
A
#
# COMPACT_ATOMS: atom_id res chain seq x y z
N THR A 1 3.19 -18.29 6.81
CA THR A 1 2.48 -19.22 7.71
C THR A 1 1.06 -19.41 7.18
N THR A 2 0.31 -20.40 7.66
CA THR A 2 -1.08 -20.66 7.23
C THR A 2 -1.95 -20.74 8.47
N TRP A 3 -3.07 -20.01 8.50
CA TRP A 3 -4.05 -20.10 9.57
C TRP A 3 -5.12 -21.14 9.23
N LYS A 4 -5.65 -21.83 10.24
CA LYS A 4 -6.69 -22.85 10.05
C LYS A 4 -8.01 -22.30 10.58
N ASP A 5 -8.94 -22.05 9.67
CA ASP A 5 -10.20 -21.37 9.97
C ASP A 5 -11.20 -22.33 10.64
N PRO A 6 -11.50 -22.15 11.94
CA PRO A 6 -12.44 -23.03 12.63
C PRO A 6 -13.88 -22.86 12.15
N GLU A 7 -14.25 -21.70 11.58
CA GLU A 7 -15.61 -21.43 11.10
C GLU A 7 -15.86 -21.99 9.69
N ARG A 8 -14.78 -22.25 8.93
CA ARG A 8 -14.82 -22.85 7.60
C ARG A 8 -14.32 -24.29 7.57
N ASN A 9 -14.72 -25.07 8.57
CA ASN A 9 -14.39 -26.50 8.67
C ASN A 9 -12.87 -26.80 8.58
N GLY A 10 -12.04 -25.90 9.12
CA GLY A 10 -10.59 -26.04 9.10
C GLY A 10 -9.93 -25.68 7.77
N GLU A 11 -10.57 -24.87 6.93
CA GLU A 11 -9.97 -24.32 5.70
C GLU A 11 -8.62 -23.64 6.03
N LEU A 12 -7.64 -23.85 5.15
CA LEU A 12 -6.31 -23.27 5.29
C LEU A 12 -6.26 -21.90 4.61
N VAL A 13 -6.12 -20.84 5.40
CA VAL A 13 -6.06 -19.45 4.93
C VAL A 13 -4.62 -18.95 4.95
N ARG A 14 -4.15 -18.48 3.80
CA ARG A 14 -2.93 -17.66 3.68
C ARG A 14 -3.36 -16.21 3.51
N SER A 15 -2.96 -15.37 4.44
CA SER A 15 -3.23 -13.94 4.41
C SER A 15 -1.94 -13.16 4.70
N CYS A 16 -1.97 -11.86 4.40
CA CYS A 16 -0.90 -10.94 4.73
C CYS A 16 -1.50 -9.61 5.21
N ALA A 17 -0.65 -8.77 5.80
CA ALA A 17 -0.96 -7.40 6.15
C ALA A 17 0.06 -6.47 5.49
N ILE A 18 -0.38 -5.27 5.12
CA ILE A 18 0.50 -4.21 4.62
C ILE A 18 1.04 -3.44 5.82
N ILE A 19 2.35 -3.30 5.91
CA ILE A 19 2.99 -2.46 6.93
C ILE A 19 2.81 -0.99 6.55
N THR A 20 2.41 -0.18 7.53
CA THR A 20 2.20 1.26 7.36
C THR A 20 3.16 2.04 8.26
N THR A 21 3.43 3.30 7.88
CA THR A 21 4.30 4.24 8.56
C THR A 21 3.69 5.65 8.53
N THR A 22 4.31 6.62 9.19
CA THR A 22 3.96 8.04 9.08
C THR A 22 4.18 8.53 7.65
N PRO A 23 3.32 9.42 7.12
CA PRO A 23 3.46 9.95 5.77
C PRO A 23 4.73 10.79 5.66
N ASN A 24 5.31 10.83 4.46
CA ASN A 24 6.27 11.87 4.10
C ASN A 24 5.54 13.20 3.82
N GLU A 25 6.31 14.29 3.66
CA GLU A 25 5.78 15.63 3.39
C GLU A 25 4.86 15.72 2.16
N ARG A 26 5.07 14.87 1.14
CA ARG A 26 4.23 14.84 -0.06
C ARG A 26 2.86 14.22 0.19
N LEU A 27 2.75 13.24 1.10
CA LEU A 27 1.49 12.53 1.39
C LEU A 27 0.80 13.01 2.67
N ALA A 28 1.48 13.78 3.53
CA ALA A 28 0.93 14.26 4.79
C ALA A 28 -0.33 15.13 4.61
N ALA A 29 -0.48 15.80 3.47
CA ALA A 29 -1.68 16.57 3.13
C ALA A 29 -2.88 15.70 2.72
N ILE A 30 -2.66 14.42 2.39
CA ILE A 30 -3.70 13.49 1.92
C ILE A 30 -4.19 12.58 3.04
N HIS A 31 -3.27 12.02 3.83
CA HIS A 31 -3.62 11.09 4.92
C HIS A 31 -2.53 11.05 5.99
N ASP A 32 -2.91 10.68 7.21
CA ASP A 32 -2.02 10.54 8.39
C ASP A 32 -1.14 9.27 8.39
N ARG A 33 -1.23 8.43 7.35
CA ARG A 33 -0.49 7.17 7.21
C ARG A 33 -0.14 6.92 5.75
N MET A 34 0.97 6.19 5.54
CA MET A 34 1.36 5.70 4.22
C MET A 34 1.84 4.23 4.30
N PRO A 35 1.73 3.44 3.22
CA PRO A 35 2.41 2.15 3.14
C PRO A 35 3.93 2.32 3.26
N CYS A 36 4.60 1.34 3.87
CA CYS A 36 6.05 1.21 3.80
C CYS A 36 6.44 0.71 2.40
N VAL A 37 6.91 1.61 1.54
CA VAL A 37 7.32 1.29 0.16
C VAL A 37 8.82 1.04 0.16
N LEU A 38 9.22 -0.14 -0.33
CA LEU A 38 10.62 -0.53 -0.44
C LEU A 38 11.26 0.00 -1.73
N ASP A 39 12.56 0.27 -1.66
CA ASP A 39 13.36 0.50 -2.84
C ASP A 39 13.63 -0.83 -3.57
N GLY A 40 13.89 -0.78 -4.88
CA GLY A 40 14.06 -2.01 -5.67
C GLY A 40 15.21 -2.88 -5.16
N ASP A 41 16.30 -2.23 -4.75
CA ASP A 41 17.50 -2.88 -4.22
C ASP A 41 17.28 -3.50 -2.83
N ASP A 42 16.28 -3.02 -2.08
CA ASP A 42 15.96 -3.48 -0.72
C ASP A 42 15.10 -4.77 -0.72
N VAL A 43 14.52 -5.16 -1.85
CA VAL A 43 13.60 -6.32 -1.95
C VAL A 43 14.30 -7.63 -1.58
N GLY A 44 15.56 -7.80 -1.97
CA GLY A 44 16.33 -9.01 -1.66
C GLY A 44 16.52 -9.17 -0.15
N GLU A 45 16.93 -8.10 0.53
CA GLU A 45 17.08 -8.10 1.97
C GLU A 45 15.73 -8.33 2.67
N TRP A 46 14.67 -7.64 2.23
CA TRP A 46 13.31 -7.82 2.75
C TRP A 46 12.84 -9.27 2.71
N LEU A 47 13.05 -9.95 1.58
CA LEU A 47 12.64 -11.34 1.40
C LEU A 47 13.54 -12.34 2.14
N SER A 48 14.78 -11.97 2.46
CA SER A 48 15.68 -12.83 3.24
C SER A 48 15.22 -12.97 4.69
N GLY A 49 14.69 -11.90 5.27
CA GLY A 49 14.12 -11.87 6.63
C GLY A 49 15.12 -12.09 7.77
N GLU A 50 16.42 -12.25 7.49
CA GLU A 50 17.43 -12.66 8.47
C GLU A 50 18.73 -11.84 8.36
N PRO A 51 19.02 -10.94 9.34
CA PRO A 51 18.13 -10.54 10.44
C PRO A 51 16.90 -9.77 9.92
N ALA A 52 15.89 -9.59 10.77
CA ALA A 52 14.72 -8.78 10.41
C ALA A 52 15.15 -7.37 9.97
N PRO A 53 14.81 -6.92 8.75
CA PRO A 53 15.36 -5.70 8.18
C PRO A 53 14.56 -4.47 8.63
N LEU A 54 14.52 -4.23 9.94
CA LEU A 54 13.70 -3.17 10.56
C LEU A 54 14.05 -1.76 10.06
N HIS A 55 15.29 -1.56 9.61
CA HIS A 55 15.74 -0.28 9.07
C HIS A 55 15.07 0.08 7.72
N LEU A 56 14.45 -0.90 7.05
CA LEU A 56 13.63 -0.69 5.85
C LEU A 56 12.25 -0.13 6.17
N LEU A 57 11.82 -0.16 7.44
CA LEU A 57 10.50 0.30 7.89
C LEU A 57 10.43 1.83 8.04
N ARG A 58 10.54 2.54 6.92
CA ARG A 58 10.60 4.00 6.86
C ARG A 58 9.67 4.57 5.79
N ALA A 59 9.36 5.86 5.91
CA ALA A 59 8.65 6.58 4.85
C ALA A 59 9.51 6.61 3.58
N ALA A 60 8.88 6.42 2.42
CA ALA A 60 9.58 6.52 1.14
C ALA A 60 9.99 7.97 0.86
N ALA A 61 11.09 8.14 0.10
CA ALA A 61 11.53 9.45 -0.34
C ALA A 61 10.41 10.18 -1.11
N PRO A 62 10.09 11.46 -0.79
CA PRO A 62 9.00 12.21 -1.42
C PRO A 62 9.06 12.24 -2.95
N GLU A 63 10.26 12.30 -3.52
CA GLU A 63 10.53 12.40 -4.95
C GLU A 63 10.16 11.14 -5.71
N ARG A 64 10.07 10.00 -5.02
CA ARG A 64 9.74 8.70 -5.61
C ARG A 64 8.24 8.45 -5.77
N LEU A 65 7.41 9.30 -5.18
CA LEU A 65 5.96 9.15 -5.21
C LEU A 65 5.34 10.30 -5.99
N ARG A 66 4.35 10.02 -6.83
CA ARG A 66 3.46 11.03 -7.42
C ARG A 66 2.04 10.75 -6.98
N HIS A 67 1.24 11.80 -6.80
CA HIS A 67 -0.18 11.69 -6.54
C HIS A 67 -0.93 12.68 -7.42
N TYR A 68 -2.18 12.38 -7.72
CA TYR A 68 -3.11 13.25 -8.41
C TYR A 68 -4.53 12.76 -8.11
N SER A 69 -5.51 13.65 -8.26
CA SER A 69 -6.92 13.31 -8.06
C SER A 69 -7.41 12.36 -9.15
N VAL A 70 -8.20 11.36 -8.75
CA VAL A 70 -8.86 10.40 -9.65
C VAL A 70 -10.37 10.47 -9.44
N SER A 71 -11.13 9.85 -10.36
CA SER A 71 -12.60 9.81 -10.27
C SER A 71 -13.07 9.07 -9.01
N THR A 72 -14.16 9.53 -8.40
CA THR A 72 -14.83 8.82 -7.29
C THR A 72 -15.39 7.46 -7.69
N ALA A 73 -15.41 7.13 -8.99
CA ALA A 73 -15.70 5.79 -9.48
C ALA A 73 -14.84 4.71 -8.81
N VAL A 74 -13.61 5.03 -8.38
CA VAL A 74 -12.70 4.12 -7.66
C VAL A 74 -13.25 3.65 -6.31
N ASN A 75 -14.20 4.37 -5.72
CA ASN A 75 -14.83 4.02 -4.44
C ASN A 75 -15.74 2.77 -4.55
N THR A 76 -16.12 2.36 -5.77
CA THR A 76 -16.94 1.17 -5.98
C THR A 76 -16.08 -0.02 -6.39
N VAL A 77 -15.94 -1.00 -5.50
CA VAL A 77 -15.08 -2.21 -5.68
C VAL A 77 -15.44 -3.10 -6.87
N ARG A 78 -16.62 -2.91 -7.50
CA ARG A 78 -17.01 -3.62 -8.72
C ARG A 78 -16.35 -3.05 -9.98
N ASN A 79 -15.88 -1.81 -9.92
CA ASN A 79 -15.19 -1.18 -11.05
C ASN A 79 -13.72 -1.63 -11.05
N ASN A 80 -13.20 -2.03 -12.21
CA ASN A 80 -11.82 -2.53 -12.35
C ASN A 80 -11.16 -2.10 -13.68
N GLY A 81 -11.62 -0.99 -14.25
CA GLY A 81 -11.10 -0.47 -15.51
C GLY A 81 -9.83 0.38 -15.32
N PRO A 82 -8.98 0.51 -16.36
CA PRO A 82 -7.75 1.30 -16.29
C PRO A 82 -8.02 2.79 -16.02
N GLU A 83 -9.21 3.31 -16.38
CA GLU A 83 -9.62 4.68 -16.14
C GLU A 83 -9.66 5.08 -14.66
N LEU A 84 -9.69 4.11 -13.74
CA LEU A 84 -9.76 4.37 -12.30
C LEU A 84 -8.49 4.98 -11.72
N ILE A 85 -7.36 4.86 -12.43
CA ILE A 85 -6.10 5.49 -12.06
C ILE A 85 -5.75 6.67 -12.95
N GLU A 86 -6.62 7.06 -13.88
CA GLU A 86 -6.36 8.21 -14.75
C GLU A 86 -6.68 9.52 -14.01
N PRO A 87 -5.93 10.61 -14.27
CA PRO A 87 -6.22 11.91 -13.67
C PRO A 87 -7.65 12.37 -13.99
N ALA A 88 -8.41 12.73 -12.95
CA ALA A 88 -9.71 13.36 -13.12
C ALA A 88 -9.55 14.87 -13.30
N GLU A 89 -10.39 15.48 -14.14
CA GLU A 89 -10.53 16.93 -14.14
C GLU A 89 -10.93 17.38 -12.73
N THR A 90 -10.16 18.30 -12.17
CA THR A 90 -10.49 18.88 -10.87
C THR A 90 -11.73 19.74 -11.06
N THR A 91 -12.90 19.19 -10.77
CA THR A 91 -14.08 20.03 -10.53
C THR A 91 -13.77 20.77 -9.23
N LEU A 92 -13.39 22.04 -9.36
CA LEU A 92 -13.30 22.97 -8.24
C LEU A 92 -14.67 22.91 -7.53
N PHE A 93 -14.68 22.32 -6.33
CA PHE A 93 -15.77 22.54 -5.38
C PHE A 93 -15.54 23.90 -4.71
#